data_AF-A0A3M7CUH7-F1
#
_entry.id   AF-A0A3M7CUH7-F1
#
_cell.length_a   1.000
_cell.length_b   1.000
_cell.length_c   1.000
_cell.angle_alpha   90.00
_cell.angle_beta   90.00
_cell.angle_gamma   90.00
#
_symmetry.space_group_name_H-M   'P 1'
#
loop_
_entity.id
_entity.type
_entity.pdbx_description
1 polymer ?
#
loop_
_entity_poly.entity_id
_entity_poly.type
_entity_poly.pdbx_seq_one_letter_code
_entity_poly.pdbx_strand_id
1 'polypeptide(L)' 'MPIPESEAFKAAKPTVPPTFDGVDYDDNKQLKAAQDSIIREQWVQSMMARLIREEMGKCYYKEGVNHLEKCGHLRG' A
#
# COMPACT_ATOMS: atom_id res chain seq x y z
N MET A 1 -0.98 8.19 16.95
CA MET A 1 0.09 7.25 17.35
C MET A 1 -0.02 6.02 16.47
N PRO A 2 1.09 5.42 16.00
CA PRO A 2 1.01 4.15 15.30
C PRO A 2 0.44 3.10 16.27
N ILE A 3 -0.53 2.34 15.81
CA ILE A 3 -1.07 1.20 16.54
C ILE A 3 0.05 0.14 16.60
N PRO A 4 0.35 -0.45 17.77
CA PRO A 4 1.37 -1.48 17.86
C PRO A 4 0.98 -2.69 16.98
N GLU A 5 1.93 -3.15 16.16
CA GLU A 5 1.73 -4.31 15.30
C GLU A 5 1.54 -5.58 16.13
N SER A 6 0.54 -6.40 15.77
CA SER A 6 0.29 -7.69 16.42
C SER A 6 1.41 -8.70 16.13
N GLU A 7 1.56 -9.70 16.99
CA GLU A 7 2.57 -10.76 16.80
C GLU A 7 2.35 -11.52 15.49
N ALA A 8 1.09 -11.80 15.13
CA ALA A 8 0.74 -12.43 13.88
C ALA A 8 1.16 -11.60 12.65
N PHE A 9 1.03 -10.26 12.72
CA PHE A 9 1.47 -9.38 11.65
C PHE A 9 3.00 -9.40 11.49
N LYS A 10 3.73 -9.34 12.61
CA LYS A 10 5.19 -9.42 12.61
C LYS A 10 5.69 -10.74 12.03
N ALA A 11 5.05 -11.85 12.38
CA ALA A 11 5.39 -13.18 11.88
C ALA A 11 5.12 -13.34 10.36
N ALA A 12 4.07 -12.70 9.84
CA ALA A 12 3.68 -12.80 8.43
C ALA A 12 4.36 -11.75 7.51
N LYS A 13 5.23 -10.89 8.06
CA LYS A 13 5.87 -9.82 7.31
C LYS A 13 6.89 -10.42 6.32
N PRO A 14 6.89 -10.00 5.04
CA PRO A 14 7.89 -10.46 4.10
C PRO A 14 9.29 -10.05 4.57
N THR A 15 10.23 -10.98 4.50
CA THR A 15 11.64 -10.77 4.87
C THR A 15 12.49 -10.29 3.69
N VAL A 16 11.95 -10.39 2.47
CA VAL A 16 12.60 -10.00 1.22
C VAL A 16 11.98 -8.71 0.67
N PRO A 17 12.76 -7.86 -0.02
CA PRO A 17 12.23 -6.65 -0.64
C PRO A 17 11.21 -6.98 -1.74
N PRO A 18 10.27 -6.07 -2.06
CA PRO A 18 9.31 -6.22 -3.15
C PRO A 18 9.95 -5.90 -4.51
N THR A 19 10.98 -6.66 -4.89
CA THR A 19 11.64 -6.56 -6.21
C THR A 19 12.09 -7.94 -6.69
N PHE A 20 12.25 -8.08 -8.01
CA PHE A 20 12.91 -9.25 -8.61
C PHE A 20 14.43 -9.05 -8.79
N ASP A 21 14.96 -7.87 -8.44
CA ASP A 21 16.38 -7.58 -8.57
C ASP A 21 17.21 -8.51 -7.67
N GLY A 22 18.10 -9.29 -8.28
CA GLY A 22 18.98 -10.23 -7.56
C GLY A 22 18.31 -11.53 -7.10
N VAL A 23 17.12 -11.84 -7.62
CA VAL A 23 16.45 -13.14 -7.40
C VAL A 23 17.02 -14.19 -8.35
N ASP A 24 17.41 -15.34 -7.81
CA ASP A 24 17.71 -16.53 -8.60
C ASP A 24 16.40 -17.16 -9.08
N TYR A 25 16.20 -17.19 -10.40
CA TYR A 25 14.99 -17.74 -11.01
C TYR A 25 14.95 -19.27 -10.99
N ASP A 26 16.09 -19.94 -10.79
CA ASP A 26 16.15 -21.39 -10.67
C ASP A 26 15.81 -21.86 -9.24
N ASP A 27 15.90 -20.97 -8.23
CA ASP A 27 15.40 -21.22 -6.87
C ASP A 27 13.92 -20.83 -6.74
N ASN A 28 13.06 -21.84 -6.88
CA ASN A 28 11.60 -21.69 -6.71
C ASN A 28 11.19 -21.06 -5.38
N LYS A 29 11.94 -21.28 -4.28
CA LYS A 29 11.60 -20.70 -2.98
C LYS A 29 11.88 -19.20 -2.97
N GLN A 30 13.04 -18.80 -3.50
CA GLN A 30 13.43 -17.40 -3.58
C GLN A 30 12.50 -16.64 -4.52
N LEU A 31 12.20 -17.21 -5.69
CA LEU A 31 11.27 -16.65 -6.64
C LEU A 31 9.88 -16.44 -6.03
N LYS A 32 9.36 -17.45 -5.31
CA LYS A 32 8.03 -17.34 -4.67
C LYS A 32 8.02 -16.27 -3.58
N ALA A 33 9.07 -16.16 -2.78
CA ALA A 33 9.18 -15.14 -1.74
C ALA A 33 9.14 -13.72 -2.33
N ALA A 34 9.85 -13.49 -3.45
CA ALA A 34 9.85 -12.21 -4.16
C ALA A 34 8.47 -11.89 -4.79
N GLN A 35 7.79 -12.88 -5.37
CA GLN A 35 6.43 -12.70 -5.87
C GLN A 35 5.47 -12.29 -4.74
N ASP A 36 5.56 -12.96 -3.60
CA ASP A 36 4.65 -12.70 -2.46
C ASP A 36 4.91 -11.33 -1.82
N SER A 37 6.18 -10.86 -1.78
CA SER A 37 6.50 -9.50 -1.31
C SER A 37 5.96 -8.43 -2.26
N ILE A 38 6.13 -8.62 -3.57
CA ILE A 38 5.62 -7.68 -4.60
C ILE A 38 4.09 -7.60 -4.56
N ILE A 39 3.40 -8.75 -4.56
CA ILE A 39 1.93 -8.77 -4.54
C ILE A 39 1.41 -8.07 -3.30
N ARG A 40 2.02 -8.30 -2.13
CA ARG A 40 1.63 -7.62 -0.90
C ARG A 40 1.79 -6.10 -1.01
N GLU A 41 2.90 -5.63 -1.56
CA GLU A 41 3.13 -4.19 -1.75
C GLU A 41 2.10 -3.56 -2.71
N GLN A 42 1.75 -4.26 -3.80
CA GLN A 42 0.69 -3.82 -4.72
C GLN A 42 -0.67 -3.71 -4.03
N TRP A 43 -0.99 -4.65 -3.14
CA TRP A 43 -2.20 -4.58 -2.31
C TRP A 43 -2.16 -3.40 -1.33
N VAL A 44 -1.02 -3.13 -0.70
CA VAL A 44 -0.84 -1.97 0.19
C VAL A 44 -1.12 -0.67 -0.57
N GLN A 45 -0.50 -0.48 -1.74
CA GLN A 45 -0.72 0.70 -2.58
C GLN A 45 -2.19 0.83 -3.01
N SER A 46 -2.83 -0.28 -3.37
CA SER A 46 -4.25 -0.32 -3.72
C SER A 46 -5.16 0.10 -2.56
N MET A 47 -4.84 -0.34 -1.33
CA MET A 47 -5.58 0.03 -0.12
C MET A 47 -5.33 1.48 0.27
N MET A 48 -4.09 1.98 0.16
CA MET A 48 -3.77 3.39 0.35
C MET A 48 -4.56 4.28 -0.61
N ALA A 49 -4.62 3.91 -1.89
CA ALA A 49 -5.42 4.63 -2.88
C ALA A 49 -6.93 4.61 -2.56
N ARG A 50 -7.43 3.53 -1.94
CA ARG A 50 -8.84 3.47 -1.49
C ARG A 50 -9.12 4.46 -0.36
N LEU A 51 -8.21 4.56 0.62
CA LEU A 51 -8.32 5.54 1.72
C LEU A 51 -8.33 6.98 1.18
N ILE A 52 -7.41 7.30 0.25
CA ILE A 52 -7.36 8.63 -0.38
C ILE A 52 -8.68 8.94 -1.11
N ARG A 53 -9.24 7.98 -1.85
CA ARG A 53 -10.55 8.16 -2.52
C ARG A 53 -11.68 8.42 -1.52
N GLU A 54 -11.70 7.72 -0.40
CA GLU A 54 -12.70 7.93 0.66
C GLU A 54 -12.58 9.34 1.27
N GLU A 55 -11.36 9.78 1.60
CA GLU A 55 -11.11 11.13 2.12
C GLU A 55 -11.43 12.22 1.09
N MET A 56 -11.11 12.00 -0.19
CA MET A 56 -11.52 12.89 -1.26
C MET A 56 -13.05 13.00 -1.38
N GLY A 57 -13.78 11.89 -1.24
CA GLY A 57 -15.24 11.89 -1.25
C GLY A 57 -15.83 12.72 -0.09
N LYS A 58 -15.26 12.59 1.11
CA LYS A 58 -15.64 13.40 2.27
C LYS A 58 -15.36 14.89 2.04
N CYS A 59 -14.19 15.20 1.50
CA CYS A 59 -13.79 16.58 1.22
C CYS A 59 -14.68 17.21 0.13
N TYR A 60 -15.03 16.46 -0.92
CA TYR A 60 -16.00 16.91 -1.92
C TYR A 60 -17.36 17.23 -1.30
N TYR A 61 -17.88 16.35 -0.44
CA TYR A 61 -19.16 16.57 0.23
C TYR A 61 -19.17 17.83 1.10
N LYS A 62 -18.03 18.14 1.75
CA LYS A 62 -17.89 19.31 2.63
C LYS A 62 -17.66 20.63 1.88
N GLU A 63 -16.79 20.62 0.87
CA GLU A 63 -16.29 21.85 0.21
C GLU A 63 -17.05 22.18 -1.09
N GLY A 64 -17.85 21.25 -1.63
CA GLY A 64 -18.68 21.45 -2.81
C GLY A 64 -17.88 21.93 -4.02
N VAL A 65 -18.26 23.07 -4.60
CA VAL A 65 -17.58 23.65 -5.77
C VAL A 65 -16.11 24.02 -5.52
N ASN A 66 -15.70 24.20 -4.25
CA ASN A 66 -14.34 24.58 -3.86
C ASN A 66 -13.40 23.39 -3.63
N HIS A 67 -13.87 22.15 -3.82
CA HIS A 67 -13.08 20.94 -3.55
C HIS A 67 -11.78 20.86 -4.40
N LEU A 68 -11.70 21.56 -5.54
CA LEU A 68 -10.48 21.67 -6.34
C LEU A 68 -9.35 22.37 -5.59
N GLU A 69 -9.64 23.51 -4.97
CA GLU A 69 -8.68 24.29 -4.20
C GLU A 69 -8.40 23.63 -2.84
N LYS A 70 -9.46 23.25 -2.10
CA LYS A 70 -9.32 22.78 -0.72
C LYS A 70 -8.83 21.34 -0.60
N CYS A 71 -9.21 20.46 -1.54
CA CYS A 71 -8.87 19.03 -1.52
C CYS A 71 -7.71 18.68 -2.46
N GLY A 72 -7.07 19.67 -3.11
CA GLY A 72 -5.99 19.42 -4.09
C GLY A 72 -4.81 18.62 -3.53
N HIS A 73 -4.50 18.79 -2.24
CA HIS A 73 -3.43 18.08 -1.55
C HIS A 73 -3.63 16.55 -1.45
N LEU A 74 -4.86 16.05 -1.64
CA LEU A 74 -5.16 14.61 -1.65
C LEU A 74 -4.98 13.96 -3.03
N ARG A 75 -4.69 14.74 -4.09
CA ARG A 75 -4.56 14.27 -5.48
C ARG A 75 -3.11 13.97 -5.93
N GLY A 76 -2.18 13.89 -4.99
CA GLY A 76 -0.76 13.60 -5.24
C GLY A 76 -0.45 12.11 -5.16
#